data_AF-A0A956W896-F1
#
_entry.id   AF-A0A956W896-F1
#
_cell.length_a   1.000
_cell.length_b   1.000
_cell.length_c   1.000
_cell.angle_alpha   90.00
_cell.angle_beta   90.00
_cell.angle_gamma   90.00
#
_symmetry.space_group_name_H-M   'P 1'
#
loop_
_entity.id
_entity.type
_entity.pdbx_description
1 polymer ?
#
loop_
_entity_poly.entity_id
_entity_poly.type
_entity_poly.pdbx_seq_one_letter_code
_entity_poly.pdbx_strand_id
1 'polypeptide(L)'
;MVVTHHEVRTLERDGGGFVLGLRDADGNESTLRAAAVVNSAGLRAPEVAEMLGYPLDGGVVGEVEVPVFRQRVNRGVYYDVIDPEIARLVNRPVYPLPEHAAGGLGLHLTTDTDGGVHLGPNTEWLAEDATLDYRNPGAPEVRAQFLAAGQRFLPGLRDEHIAPGQVGYRPKLQQPGGAQADFLIWEDRGYVHLGGIESPGLTSSLAIAREVSALLR
;
A
#
# COMPACT_ATOMS: atom_id res chain seq x y z
N MET A 1 21.31 -7.71 10.45
CA MET A 1 20.46 -8.80 11.00
C MET A 1 19.03 -8.51 10.57
N VAL A 2 18.30 -9.51 10.08
CA VAL A 2 16.86 -9.39 9.75
C VAL A 2 16.13 -10.41 10.60
N VAL A 3 15.09 -9.97 11.31
CA VAL A 3 14.23 -10.83 12.12
C VAL A 3 12.80 -10.75 11.58
N THR A 4 12.16 -11.90 11.42
CA THR A 4 10.76 -12.02 10.98
C THR A 4 9.92 -12.58 12.11
N HIS A 5 8.59 -12.49 12.02
CA HIS A 5 7.67 -12.90 13.10
C HIS A 5 7.90 -12.18 14.43
N HIS A 6 8.36 -10.93 14.39
CA HIS A 6 8.53 -10.06 15.55
C HIS A 6 7.72 -8.79 15.32
N GLU A 7 6.69 -8.58 16.13
CA GLU A 7 5.84 -7.40 16.05
C GLU A 7 6.28 -6.35 17.07
N VAL A 8 6.44 -5.11 16.61
CA VAL A 8 6.64 -3.95 17.49
C VAL A 8 5.34 -3.67 18.23
N ARG A 9 5.40 -3.69 19.56
CA ARG A 9 4.27 -3.43 20.47
C ARG A 9 4.34 -2.06 21.10
N THR A 10 5.55 -1.62 21.43
CA THR A 10 5.81 -0.30 22.00
C THR A 10 7.04 0.30 21.31
N LEU A 11 7.05 1.62 21.23
CA LEU A 11 8.17 2.39 20.73
C LEU A 11 8.23 3.68 21.54
N GLU A 12 9.31 3.86 22.29
CA GLU A 12 9.49 4.99 23.21
C GLU A 12 10.83 5.68 22.95
N ARG A 13 10.90 6.99 23.22
CA ARG A 13 12.17 7.71 23.21
C ARG A 13 12.93 7.46 24.52
N ASP A 14 14.22 7.17 24.44
CA ASP A 14 15.08 6.94 25.61
C ASP A 14 16.49 7.50 25.39
N GLY A 15 16.90 8.46 26.22
CA GLY A 15 18.29 8.92 26.31
C GLY A 15 18.94 9.36 24.99
N GLY A 16 18.17 9.90 24.05
CA GLY A 16 18.64 10.29 22.71
C GLY A 16 18.47 9.24 21.61
N GLY A 17 17.91 8.08 21.92
CA GLY A 17 17.51 7.04 20.97
C GLY A 17 16.11 6.51 21.26
N PHE A 18 15.91 5.22 21.01
CA PHE A 18 14.63 4.54 21.09
C PHE A 18 14.74 3.20 21.80
N VAL A 19 13.68 2.82 22.50
CA VAL A 19 13.45 1.46 23.02
C VAL A 19 12.21 0.91 22.34
N LEU A 20 12.33 -0.28 21.75
CA LEU A 20 11.26 -1.00 21.09
C LEU A 20 10.90 -2.22 21.93
N GLY A 21 9.62 -2.38 22.27
CA GLY A 21 9.07 -3.63 22.79
C GLY A 21 8.65 -4.52 21.61
N LEU A 22 9.11 -5.76 21.60
CA LEU A 22 8.86 -6.73 20.55
C LEU A 22 8.12 -7.95 21.11
N ARG A 23 7.19 -8.51 20.33
CA ARG A 23 6.58 -9.81 20.61
C ARG A 23 6.83 -10.77 19.45
N ASP A 24 7.39 -11.94 19.73
CA ASP A 24 7.62 -12.98 18.73
C ASP A 24 6.36 -13.83 18.44
N ALA A 25 6.48 -14.83 17.56
CA ALA A 25 5.38 -15.75 17.21
C ALA A 25 4.94 -16.67 18.36
N ASP A 26 5.84 -16.98 19.30
CA ASP A 26 5.54 -17.82 20.46
C ASP A 26 4.94 -17.00 21.62
N GLY A 27 4.85 -15.68 21.43
CA GLY A 27 4.31 -14.74 22.41
C GLY A 27 5.34 -14.25 23.42
N ASN A 28 6.63 -14.56 23.22
CA ASN A 28 7.69 -14.05 24.10
C ASN A 28 7.90 -12.56 23.84
N GLU A 29 8.12 -11.81 24.93
CA GLU A 29 8.42 -10.39 24.87
C GLU A 29 9.92 -10.15 24.99
N SER A 30 10.42 -9.19 24.22
CA SER A 30 11.81 -8.75 24.26
C SER A 30 11.92 -7.25 23.99
N THR A 31 13.09 -6.68 24.26
CA THR A 31 13.36 -5.25 24.00
C THR A 31 14.58 -5.05 23.13
N LEU A 32 14.53 -4.01 22.29
CA LEU A 32 15.63 -3.58 21.44
C LEU A 32 15.89 -2.09 21.63
N ARG A 33 17.16 -1.71 21.75
CA ARG A 33 17.59 -0.31 21.75
C ARG A 33 18.11 0.08 20.38
N ALA A 34 17.73 1.24 19.89
CA ALA A 34 18.17 1.77 18.60
C ALA A 34 18.49 3.26 18.70
N ALA A 35 19.51 3.73 17.98
CA ALA A 35 19.80 5.15 17.89
C ALA A 35 18.82 5.90 16.95
N ALA A 36 18.29 5.19 15.94
CA ALA A 36 17.34 5.71 14.98
C ALA A 36 16.29 4.64 14.64
N VAL A 37 15.09 5.09 14.24
CA VAL A 37 13.98 4.23 13.84
C VAL A 37 13.40 4.75 12.53
N VAL A 38 13.27 3.86 11.53
CA VAL A 38 12.55 4.13 10.30
C VAL A 38 11.21 3.40 10.36
N ASN A 39 10.12 4.15 10.51
CA ASN A 39 8.77 3.61 10.43
C ASN A 39 8.36 3.46 8.96
N SER A 40 8.58 2.25 8.43
CA SER A 40 8.14 1.82 7.10
C SER A 40 7.00 0.80 7.17
N ALA A 41 6.09 0.92 8.15
CA ALA A 41 5.06 -0.07 8.44
C ALA A 41 3.84 -0.04 7.48
N GLY A 42 3.92 0.70 6.38
CA GLY A 42 2.90 0.76 5.33
C GLY A 42 1.54 1.18 5.88
N LEU A 43 0.52 0.32 5.75
CA LEU A 43 -0.84 0.58 6.26
C LEU A 43 -0.86 0.87 7.77
N ARG A 44 0.08 0.29 8.53
CA ARG A 44 0.20 0.44 10.00
C ARG A 44 1.18 1.52 10.43
N ALA A 45 1.74 2.30 9.49
CA ALA A 45 2.62 3.43 9.84
C ALA A 45 1.98 4.43 10.83
N PRO A 46 0.67 4.76 10.74
CA PRO A 46 0.00 5.62 11.72
C PRO A 46 0.06 5.05 13.15
N GLU A 47 -0.22 3.76 13.33
CA GLU A 47 -0.19 3.11 14.65
C GLU A 47 1.18 3.22 15.31
N VAL A 48 2.26 3.06 14.54
CA VAL A 48 3.64 3.19 15.03
C VAL A 48 3.99 4.65 15.37
N ALA A 49 3.42 5.63 14.67
CA ALA A 49 3.59 7.04 15.02
C ALA A 49 2.87 7.40 16.32
N GLU A 50 1.68 6.85 16.56
CA GLU A 50 0.93 7.04 17.80
C GLU A 50 1.66 6.47 19.02
N MET A 51 2.44 5.39 18.87
CA MET A 51 3.27 4.85 19.95
C MET A 51 4.27 5.90 20.51
N LEU A 52 4.73 6.83 19.67
CA LEU A 52 5.58 7.95 20.06
C LEU A 52 4.80 9.21 20.50
N GLY A 53 3.46 9.14 20.52
CA GLY A 53 2.59 10.25 20.90
C GLY A 53 2.36 11.29 19.81
N TYR A 54 2.66 10.99 18.54
CA TYR A 54 2.37 11.93 17.45
C TYR A 54 0.88 11.97 17.08
N PRO A 55 0.28 13.16 16.89
CA PRO A 55 -1.08 13.28 16.40
C PRO A 55 -1.18 12.88 14.93
N LEU A 56 -2.19 12.07 14.59
CA LEU A 56 -2.38 11.61 13.20
C LEU A 56 -2.91 12.69 12.26
N ASP A 57 -3.64 13.67 12.78
CA ASP A 57 -4.25 14.75 11.99
C ASP A 57 -3.35 15.99 11.88
N GLY A 58 -2.07 15.85 12.22
CA GLY A 58 -1.09 16.91 12.26
C GLY A 58 -1.22 17.84 13.47
N GLY A 59 -0.33 18.82 13.54
CA GLY A 59 -0.30 19.81 14.62
C GLY A 59 1.11 20.09 15.10
N VAL A 60 1.26 20.39 16.39
CA VAL A 60 2.57 20.70 17.00
C VAL A 60 2.75 19.84 18.25
N VAL A 61 3.88 19.14 18.35
CA VAL A 61 4.28 18.38 19.53
C VAL A 61 5.59 18.95 20.08
N GLY A 62 5.50 19.67 21.19
CA GLY A 62 6.62 20.46 21.70
C GLY A 62 6.98 21.58 20.72
N GLU A 63 8.16 21.51 20.13
CA GLU A 63 8.65 22.46 19.13
C GLU A 63 8.61 21.91 17.69
N VAL A 64 8.07 20.71 17.51
CA VAL A 64 8.08 20.00 16.23
C VAL A 64 6.72 20.13 15.55
N GLU A 65 6.72 20.61 14.31
CA GLU A 65 5.55 20.59 13.44
C GLU A 65 5.35 19.19 12.85
N VAL A 66 4.16 18.64 13.08
CA VAL A 66 3.80 17.27 12.70
C VAL A 66 2.81 17.36 11.53
N PRO A 67 3.13 16.76 10.37
CA PRO A 67 2.20 16.68 9.24
C PRO A 67 1.10 15.65 9.51
N VAL A 68 0.12 15.57 8.61
CA VAL A 68 -0.93 14.54 8.70
C VAL A 68 -0.32 13.17 8.42
N PHE A 69 -0.38 12.27 9.40
CA PHE A 69 -0.01 10.86 9.26
C PHE A 69 -1.22 9.96 9.01
N ARG A 70 -2.45 10.43 9.26
CA ARG A 70 -3.66 9.61 9.07
C ARG A 70 -3.73 9.08 7.65
N GLN A 71 -3.88 7.76 7.53
CA GLN A 71 -4.05 7.09 6.24
C GLN A 71 -5.47 6.54 6.11
N ARG A 72 -6.01 6.62 4.91
CA ARG A 72 -7.19 5.88 4.45
C ARG A 72 -6.74 4.67 3.64
N VAL A 73 -7.60 3.65 3.60
CA VAL A 73 -7.31 2.41 2.88
C VAL A 73 -8.08 2.39 1.58
N ASN A 74 -7.36 2.16 0.48
CA ASN A 74 -7.95 1.89 -0.81
C ASN A 74 -7.63 0.46 -1.25
N ARG A 75 -8.66 -0.37 -1.39
CA ARG A 75 -8.58 -1.75 -1.88
C ARG A 75 -8.52 -1.75 -3.40
N GLY A 76 -7.70 -2.64 -3.94
CA GLY A 76 -7.70 -3.00 -5.35
C GLY A 76 -7.71 -4.52 -5.48
N VAL A 77 -8.66 -5.05 -6.23
CA VAL A 77 -8.71 -6.47 -6.60
C VAL A 77 -8.27 -6.63 -8.06
N TYR A 78 -7.79 -7.82 -8.39
CA TYR A 78 -7.36 -8.20 -9.73
C TYR A 78 -8.12 -9.44 -10.19
N TYR A 79 -8.21 -9.61 -11.52
CA TYR A 79 -8.59 -10.87 -12.15
C TYR A 79 -7.47 -11.30 -13.08
N ASP A 80 -7.19 -12.60 -13.11
CA ASP A 80 -6.19 -13.19 -13.99
C ASP A 80 -6.84 -13.67 -15.27
N VAL A 81 -6.20 -13.44 -16.41
CA VAL A 81 -6.60 -14.04 -17.69
C VAL A 81 -5.96 -15.43 -17.75
N ILE A 82 -6.79 -16.45 -17.56
CA ILE A 82 -6.37 -17.86 -17.47
C ILE A 82 -6.39 -18.60 -18.81
N ASP A 83 -7.06 -18.03 -19.82
CA ASP A 83 -7.02 -18.60 -21.17
C ASP A 83 -5.67 -18.26 -21.85
N PRO A 84 -4.85 -19.27 -22.23
CA PRO A 84 -3.52 -19.03 -22.79
C PRO A 84 -3.52 -18.34 -24.15
N GLU A 85 -4.56 -18.53 -24.98
CA GLU A 85 -4.63 -17.91 -26.30
C GLU A 85 -4.94 -16.42 -26.16
N ILE A 86 -5.85 -16.06 -25.26
CA ILE A 86 -6.16 -14.66 -24.96
C ILE A 86 -5.00 -13.96 -24.26
N ALA A 87 -4.37 -14.60 -23.26
CA ALA A 87 -3.24 -14.02 -22.53
C ALA A 87 -2.08 -13.65 -23.47
N ARG A 88 -1.76 -14.51 -24.45
CA ARG A 88 -0.70 -14.27 -25.46
C ARG A 88 -0.93 -13.06 -26.37
N LEU A 89 -2.14 -12.53 -26.44
CA LEU A 89 -2.41 -11.28 -27.16
C LEU A 89 -1.77 -10.07 -26.47
N VAL A 90 -1.52 -10.16 -25.15
CA VAL A 90 -0.94 -9.08 -24.34
C VAL A 90 0.55 -9.33 -24.15
N ASN A 91 1.38 -8.55 -24.84
CA ASN A 91 2.85 -8.69 -24.78
C ASN A 91 3.53 -7.53 -24.04
N ARG A 92 2.74 -6.54 -23.60
CA ARG A 92 3.17 -5.36 -22.85
C ARG A 92 2.03 -4.87 -21.96
N PRO A 93 2.33 -4.16 -20.86
CA PRO A 93 1.30 -3.50 -20.08
C PRO A 93 0.49 -2.50 -20.93
N VAL A 94 -0.83 -2.46 -20.72
CA VAL A 94 -1.77 -1.57 -21.42
C VAL A 94 -2.53 -0.73 -20.40
N TYR A 95 -2.39 0.58 -20.54
CA TYR A 95 -3.04 1.58 -19.67
C TYR A 95 -3.98 2.41 -20.53
N PRO A 96 -5.28 2.48 -20.21
CA PRO A 96 -6.18 3.42 -20.85
C PRO A 96 -5.80 4.85 -20.48
N LEU A 97 -6.23 5.81 -21.27
CA LEU A 97 -6.15 7.22 -20.88
C LEU A 97 -6.93 7.43 -19.59
N PRO A 98 -6.44 8.27 -18.65
CA PRO A 98 -7.21 8.65 -17.48
C PRO A 98 -8.55 9.26 -17.90
N GLU A 99 -9.66 8.57 -17.64
CA GLU A 99 -11.00 9.12 -17.86
C GLU A 99 -11.29 10.14 -16.75
N HIS A 100 -11.15 11.43 -17.04
CA HIS A 100 -11.49 12.52 -16.12
C HIS A 100 -13.01 12.65 -15.86
N ALA A 101 -13.85 11.95 -16.63
CA ALA A 101 -15.30 11.95 -16.50
C ALA A 101 -15.85 10.51 -16.56
N ALA A 102 -16.57 10.15 -15.49
CA ALA A 102 -17.47 9.00 -15.34
C ALA A 102 -16.86 7.58 -15.26
N GLY A 103 -16.70 7.08 -14.03
CA GLY A 103 -17.10 5.71 -13.67
C GLY A 103 -16.31 4.53 -14.23
N GLY A 104 -15.27 4.75 -15.05
CA GLY A 104 -14.35 3.68 -15.45
C GLY A 104 -13.63 3.12 -14.23
N LEU A 105 -13.58 1.79 -14.09
CA LEU A 105 -12.83 1.11 -13.02
C LEU A 105 -11.32 1.42 -13.04
N GLY A 106 -10.80 2.04 -14.12
CA GLY A 106 -9.38 2.36 -14.28
C GLY A 106 -8.50 1.12 -14.37
N LEU A 107 -9.04 0.02 -14.89
CA LEU A 107 -8.30 -1.24 -14.97
C LEU A 107 -7.21 -1.15 -16.03
N HIS A 108 -6.05 -1.69 -15.69
CA HIS A 108 -4.94 -1.87 -16.60
C HIS A 108 -4.79 -3.35 -16.94
N LEU A 109 -4.12 -3.65 -18.05
CA LEU A 109 -3.58 -4.98 -18.29
C LEU A 109 -2.09 -4.94 -17.95
N THR A 110 -1.64 -5.83 -17.09
CA THR A 110 -0.23 -5.99 -16.75
C THR A 110 0.21 -7.42 -17.01
N THR A 111 1.45 -7.58 -17.45
CA THR A 111 2.07 -8.90 -17.66
C THR A 111 3.05 -9.18 -16.51
N ASP A 112 3.05 -10.39 -15.97
CA ASP A 112 4.11 -10.85 -15.08
C ASP A 112 5.36 -11.30 -15.86
N THR A 113 6.38 -11.79 -15.17
CA THR A 113 7.63 -12.26 -15.78
C THR A 113 7.52 -13.59 -16.52
N ASP A 114 6.47 -14.36 -16.25
CA ASP A 114 6.19 -15.67 -16.83
C ASP A 114 5.17 -15.58 -17.99
N GLY A 115 4.69 -14.38 -18.29
CA GLY A 115 3.72 -14.09 -19.35
C GLY A 115 2.26 -14.20 -18.91
N GLY A 116 1.99 -14.38 -17.61
CA GLY A 116 0.65 -14.26 -17.03
C GLY A 116 0.13 -12.84 -17.18
N VAL A 117 -1.19 -12.71 -17.33
CA VAL A 117 -1.85 -11.43 -17.59
C VAL A 117 -2.86 -11.14 -16.50
N HIS A 118 -2.74 -9.97 -15.88
CA HIS A 118 -3.63 -9.49 -14.84
C HIS A 118 -4.44 -8.30 -15.35
N LEU A 119 -5.74 -8.35 -15.15
CA LEU A 119 -6.65 -7.24 -15.29
C LEU A 119 -6.85 -6.58 -13.93
N GLY A 120 -6.58 -5.28 -13.86
CA GLY A 120 -6.76 -4.48 -12.66
C GLY A 120 -5.55 -3.62 -12.34
N PRO A 121 -5.45 -3.14 -11.10
CA PRO A 121 -6.46 -3.27 -10.03
C PRO A 121 -7.66 -2.34 -10.26
N ASN A 122 -8.80 -2.64 -9.63
CA ASN A 122 -9.83 -1.62 -9.41
C ASN A 122 -9.49 -0.70 -8.22
N THR A 123 -10.41 0.21 -7.92
CA THR A 123 -10.31 1.18 -6.83
C THR A 123 -11.56 1.13 -5.96
N GLU A 124 -11.39 0.86 -4.67
CA GLU A 124 -12.47 0.87 -3.69
C GLU A 124 -11.98 1.46 -2.37
N TRP A 125 -12.66 2.48 -1.86
CA TRP A 125 -12.35 3.07 -0.56
C TRP A 125 -13.02 2.28 0.55
N LEU A 126 -12.26 1.94 1.58
CA LEU A 126 -12.80 1.26 2.74
C LEU A 126 -13.21 2.25 3.85
N ALA A 127 -14.13 1.80 4.70
CA ALA A 127 -14.38 2.42 5.99
C ALA A 127 -13.11 2.37 6.86
N GLU A 128 -13.00 3.30 7.82
CA GLU A 128 -11.80 3.41 8.66
C GLU A 128 -11.60 2.20 9.58
N ASP A 129 -12.67 1.54 9.98
CA ASP A 129 -12.69 0.34 10.83
C ASP A 129 -12.76 -0.97 10.04
N ALA A 130 -12.65 -0.91 8.71
CA ALA A 130 -12.75 -2.08 7.86
C ALA A 130 -11.59 -3.05 8.11
N THR A 131 -11.93 -4.33 8.28
CA THR A 131 -10.93 -5.40 8.33
C THR A 131 -10.36 -5.67 6.93
N LEU A 132 -9.04 -5.85 6.85
CA LEU A 132 -8.39 -6.24 5.61
C LEU A 132 -8.63 -7.72 5.33
N ASP A 133 -9.17 -8.03 4.15
CA ASP A 133 -9.42 -9.38 3.64
C ASP A 133 -8.76 -9.56 2.27
N TYR A 134 -7.63 -10.27 2.26
CA TYR A 134 -6.82 -10.49 1.06
C TYR A 134 -7.40 -11.53 0.10
N ARG A 135 -8.59 -12.08 0.40
CA ARG A 135 -9.28 -13.01 -0.49
C ARG A 135 -10.08 -12.24 -1.54
N ASN A 136 -10.02 -12.71 -2.78
CA ASN A 136 -10.94 -12.28 -3.82
C ASN A 136 -12.02 -13.37 -4.01
N PRO A 137 -13.24 -13.20 -3.46
CA PRO A 137 -14.27 -14.23 -3.57
C PRO A 137 -14.89 -14.32 -4.98
N GLY A 138 -14.51 -13.45 -5.92
CA GLY A 138 -15.01 -13.51 -7.28
C GLY A 138 -16.47 -13.05 -7.41
N ALA A 139 -16.89 -12.06 -6.61
CA ALA A 139 -18.29 -11.61 -6.57
C ALA A 139 -18.83 -11.33 -7.99
N PRO A 140 -20.02 -11.87 -8.37
CA PRO A 140 -20.52 -11.83 -9.74
C PRO A 140 -20.57 -10.43 -10.36
N GLU A 141 -20.94 -9.42 -9.57
CA GLU A 141 -21.05 -8.04 -10.04
C GLU A 141 -19.67 -7.44 -10.34
N VAL A 142 -18.69 -7.69 -9.46
CA VAL A 142 -17.30 -7.24 -9.67
C VAL A 142 -16.71 -7.96 -10.88
N ARG A 143 -16.92 -9.27 -10.97
CA ARG A 143 -16.49 -10.08 -12.12
C ARG A 143 -17.04 -9.53 -13.43
N ALA A 144 -18.34 -9.24 -13.50
CA ALA A 144 -18.99 -8.69 -14.69
C ALA A 144 -18.39 -7.32 -15.09
N GLN A 145 -18.07 -6.46 -14.12
CA GLN A 145 -17.42 -5.18 -14.39
C GLN A 145 -15.99 -5.36 -14.94
N PHE A 146 -15.22 -6.29 -14.38
CA PHE A 146 -13.89 -6.64 -14.90
C PHE A 146 -14.00 -7.20 -16.32
N LEU A 147 -14.91 -8.13 -16.59
CA LEU A 147 -15.12 -8.68 -17.92
C LEU A 147 -15.45 -7.56 -18.94
N ALA A 148 -16.39 -6.68 -18.61
CA ALA A 148 -16.79 -5.57 -19.48
C ALA A 148 -15.63 -4.59 -19.75
N ALA A 149 -14.85 -4.26 -18.72
CA ALA A 149 -13.67 -3.41 -18.88
C ALA A 149 -12.56 -4.09 -19.68
N GLY A 150 -12.30 -5.38 -19.42
CA GLY A 150 -11.32 -6.20 -20.13
C GLY A 150 -11.64 -6.34 -21.61
N GLN A 151 -12.93 -6.47 -21.97
CA GLN A 151 -13.39 -6.54 -23.36
C GLN A 151 -13.09 -5.28 -24.18
N ARG A 152 -12.86 -4.12 -23.54
CA ARG A 152 -12.39 -2.91 -24.23
C ARG A 152 -10.98 -3.06 -24.79
N PHE A 153 -10.14 -3.86 -24.14
CA PHE A 153 -8.76 -4.14 -24.56
C PHE A 153 -8.65 -5.44 -25.34
N LEU A 154 -9.45 -6.45 -24.97
CA LEU A 154 -9.44 -7.80 -25.52
C LEU A 154 -10.88 -8.16 -25.94
N PRO A 155 -11.35 -7.76 -27.14
CA PRO A 155 -12.74 -7.97 -27.55
C PRO A 155 -13.21 -9.43 -27.55
N GLY A 156 -12.28 -10.39 -27.62
CA GLY A 156 -12.56 -11.84 -27.53
C GLY A 156 -12.59 -12.40 -26.11
N LEU A 157 -12.43 -11.57 -25.06
CA LEU A 157 -12.47 -11.99 -23.67
C LEU A 157 -13.89 -12.45 -23.28
N ARG A 158 -13.98 -13.66 -22.71
CA ARG A 158 -15.21 -14.30 -22.24
C ARG A 158 -15.09 -14.56 -20.75
N ASP A 159 -16.22 -14.85 -20.10
CA ASP A 159 -16.26 -15.05 -18.65
C ASP A 159 -15.31 -16.20 -18.24
N GLU A 160 -15.34 -17.33 -18.94
CA GLU A 160 -14.51 -18.49 -18.66
C GLU A 160 -13.00 -18.24 -18.80
N HIS A 161 -12.58 -17.11 -19.39
CA HIS A 161 -11.17 -16.76 -19.55
C HIS A 161 -10.58 -16.04 -18.35
N ILE A 162 -11.39 -15.63 -17.37
CA ILE A 162 -10.89 -14.89 -16.21
C ILE A 162 -11.15 -15.65 -14.91
N ALA A 163 -10.21 -15.54 -13.97
CA ALA A 163 -10.35 -16.06 -12.61
C ALA A 163 -10.06 -14.95 -11.57
N PRO A 164 -10.63 -15.03 -10.36
CA PRO A 164 -10.27 -14.12 -9.27
C PRO A 164 -8.77 -14.18 -9.00
N GLY A 165 -8.10 -13.02 -9.09
CA GLY A 165 -6.68 -12.86 -8.80
C GLY A 165 -6.45 -12.25 -7.41
N GLN A 166 -5.29 -11.61 -7.25
CA GLN A 166 -4.85 -11.03 -5.97
C GLN A 166 -5.70 -9.84 -5.48
N VAL A 167 -5.54 -9.51 -4.19
CA VAL A 167 -6.08 -8.30 -3.56
C VAL A 167 -4.93 -7.53 -2.91
N GLY A 168 -4.89 -6.22 -3.14
CA GLY A 168 -3.92 -5.30 -2.54
C GLY A 168 -4.61 -4.11 -1.87
N TYR A 169 -3.90 -3.50 -0.92
CA TYR A 169 -4.36 -2.35 -0.17
C TYR A 169 -3.33 -1.24 -0.21
N ARG A 170 -3.78 -0.02 -0.51
CA ARG A 170 -2.93 1.15 -0.64
C ARG A 170 -3.10 2.04 0.59
N PRO A 171 -2.00 2.45 1.25
CA PRO A 171 -2.03 3.50 2.25
C PRO A 171 -2.19 4.85 1.54
N LYS A 172 -3.32 5.52 1.73
CA LYS A 172 -3.62 6.82 1.11
C LYS A 172 -3.57 7.93 2.15
N LEU A 173 -2.75 8.96 1.95
CA LEU A 173 -2.79 10.16 2.81
C LEU A 173 -3.98 11.08 2.50
N GLN A 174 -4.51 10.97 1.27
CA GLN A 174 -5.70 11.72 0.87
C GLN A 174 -7.00 11.04 1.34
N GLN A 175 -8.03 11.86 1.54
CA GLN A 175 -9.40 11.39 1.76
C GLN A 175 -10.09 11.01 0.44
N PRO A 176 -11.13 10.16 0.48
CA PRO A 176 -11.97 9.89 -0.69
C PRO A 176 -12.49 11.20 -1.31
N GLY A 177 -12.28 11.37 -2.62
CA GLY A 177 -12.67 12.60 -3.35
C GLY A 177 -11.70 13.78 -3.19
N GLY A 178 -10.67 13.66 -2.34
CA GLY A 178 -9.60 14.65 -2.22
C GLY A 178 -8.59 14.58 -3.36
N ALA A 179 -7.79 15.64 -3.50
CA ALA A 179 -6.66 15.69 -4.42
C ALA A 179 -5.63 14.61 -4.10
N GLN A 180 -4.87 14.18 -5.12
CA GLN A 180 -3.81 13.21 -4.90
C GLN A 180 -2.73 13.78 -3.98
N ALA A 181 -2.38 13.04 -2.93
CA ALA A 181 -1.27 13.38 -2.05
C ALA A 181 0.04 12.75 -2.54
N ASP A 182 1.16 13.42 -2.29
CA ASP A 182 2.51 12.86 -2.51
C ASP A 182 2.91 11.93 -1.35
N PHE A 183 4.02 11.21 -1.50
CA PHE A 183 4.64 10.45 -0.42
C PHE A 183 5.05 11.38 0.73
N LEU A 184 4.84 10.92 1.96
CA LEU A 184 5.32 11.59 3.14
C LEU A 184 6.59 10.91 3.64
N ILE A 185 7.69 11.65 3.63
CA ILE A 185 8.95 11.29 4.29
C ILE A 185 9.23 12.41 5.29
N TRP A 186 9.06 12.11 6.57
CA TRP A 186 9.19 13.11 7.63
C TRP A 186 10.16 12.61 8.70
N GLU A 187 10.98 13.50 9.25
CA GLU A 187 11.99 13.16 10.26
C GLU A 187 11.80 14.02 11.52
N ASP A 188 11.97 13.40 12.67
CA ASP A 188 12.13 14.08 13.96
C ASP A 188 13.13 13.33 14.85
N ARG A 189 14.34 13.89 14.98
CA ARG A 189 15.38 13.46 15.95
C ARG A 189 15.60 11.95 15.94
N GLY A 190 15.99 11.42 14.79
CA GLY A 190 16.30 10.00 14.55
C GLY A 190 15.10 9.11 14.27
N TYR A 191 13.87 9.64 14.29
CA TYR A 191 12.67 8.93 13.84
C TYR A 191 12.28 9.39 12.44
N VAL A 192 12.22 8.48 11.48
CA VAL A 192 11.74 8.77 10.12
C VAL A 192 10.41 8.06 9.89
N HIS A 193 9.37 8.83 9.53
CA HIS A 193 8.06 8.33 9.17
C HIS A 193 7.89 8.26 7.65
N LEU A 194 7.50 7.08 7.14
CA LEU A 194 7.10 6.89 5.75
C LEU A 194 5.59 6.70 5.66
N GLY A 195 4.88 7.75 5.22
CA GLY A 195 3.43 7.78 5.08
C GLY A 195 3.00 7.78 3.61
N GLY A 196 1.90 7.10 3.32
CA GLY A 196 1.28 7.15 1.98
C GLY A 196 2.11 6.54 0.86
N ILE A 197 3.05 5.64 1.18
CA ILE A 197 3.90 4.98 0.17
C ILE A 197 3.07 3.95 -0.63
N GLU A 198 2.21 4.45 -1.51
CA GLU A 198 1.46 3.70 -2.50
C GLU A 198 2.24 3.59 -3.84
N SER A 199 1.59 3.31 -4.97
CA SER A 199 2.25 3.36 -6.28
C SER A 199 2.73 4.79 -6.58
N PRO A 200 3.97 5.01 -7.04
CA PRO A 200 4.96 4.04 -7.55
C PRO A 200 6.04 3.59 -6.54
N GLY A 201 5.70 3.35 -5.27
CA GLY A 201 6.61 3.09 -4.13
C GLY A 201 7.59 1.94 -4.31
N LEU A 202 7.19 0.85 -4.99
CA LEU A 202 8.11 -0.23 -5.36
C LEU A 202 9.19 0.25 -6.33
N THR A 203 8.78 1.01 -7.36
CA THR A 203 9.69 1.55 -8.38
C THR A 203 10.64 2.59 -7.79
N SER A 204 10.15 3.41 -6.85
CA SER A 204 10.93 4.44 -6.18
C SER A 204 11.66 3.96 -4.91
N SER A 205 11.58 2.67 -4.56
CA SER A 205 12.09 2.13 -3.28
C SER A 205 13.55 2.47 -2.99
N LEU A 206 14.44 2.35 -3.99
CA LEU A 206 15.86 2.73 -3.84
C LEU A 206 16.09 4.24 -3.76
N ALA A 207 15.21 5.06 -4.34
CA ALA A 207 15.28 6.50 -4.18
C ALA A 207 14.81 6.91 -2.77
N ILE A 208 13.70 6.34 -2.29
CA ILE A 208 13.19 6.53 -0.93
C ILE A 208 14.26 6.12 0.09
N ALA A 209 14.90 4.96 -0.07
CA ALA A 209 15.94 4.50 0.85
C ALA A 209 17.16 5.46 0.90
N ARG A 210 17.51 6.09 -0.23
CA ARG A 210 18.59 7.09 -0.28
C ARG A 210 18.20 8.37 0.46
N GLU A 211 16.96 8.83 0.28
CA GLU A 211 16.42 10.00 1.00
C GLU A 211 16.42 9.76 2.51
N VAL A 212 15.87 8.62 2.95
CA VAL A 212 15.87 8.22 4.37
C VAL A 212 17.28 8.13 4.93
N SER A 213 18.22 7.55 4.18
CA SER A 213 19.61 7.48 4.61
C SER A 213 20.27 8.85 4.73
N ALA A 214 19.87 9.84 3.92
CA ALA A 214 20.42 11.20 4.01
C ALA A 214 19.90 11.94 5.24
N LEU A 215 18.66 11.67 5.66
CA LEU A 215 18.04 12.25 6.86
C LEU A 215 18.64 11.71 8.17
N LEU A 216 19.20 10.50 8.15
CA LEU A 216 19.77 9.83 9.34
C LEU A 216 21.30 9.95 9.46
N ARG A 217 21.94 10.79 8.63
CA ARG A 217 23.40 10.98 8.62
C ARG A 217 23.86 12.09 9.56
#